data_AF-A0A529R587-F1
#
_entry.id   AF-A0A529R587-F1
#
_cell.length_a   1.000
_cell.length_b   1.000
_cell.length_c   1.000
_cell.angle_alpha   90.00
_cell.angle_beta   90.00
_cell.angle_gamma   90.00
#
_symmetry.space_group_name_H-M   'P 1'
#
loop_
_entity.id
_entity.type
_entity.pdbx_description
1 polymer ?
#
loop_
_entity_poly.entity_id
_entity_poly.type
_entity_poly.pdbx_seq_one_letter_code
_entity_poly.pdbx_strand_id
1 'polypeptide(L)'
;MSTDMQAYGLWSLVIVNSAVFILFAYSFFKPATTRDWRSFGAFSAFLVALFAEMYGFPLTIYLLSGWLQSRYPGIDWFSHDAGHLLEMMFGWRINPHFGPFHLLSFVLIGGGFWLIAVAWSVLYDAQQHRSLATSGPYSHVRHPQYVGFILVMLGFLVQWPTLLTLAMFPVLVVMYVR
;
A
#
# COMPACT_ATOMS: atom_id res chain seq x y z
N MET A 1 13.49 -11.29 31.57
CA MET A 1 12.43 -11.59 30.59
C MET A 1 12.36 -10.37 29.68
N SER A 2 13.02 -10.43 28.53
CA SER A 2 12.73 -9.49 27.45
C SER A 2 11.27 -9.72 27.08
N THR A 3 10.45 -8.68 27.20
CA THR A 3 9.10 -8.69 26.66
C THR A 3 9.27 -8.88 25.15
N ASP A 4 9.16 -10.11 24.66
CA ASP A 4 9.15 -10.36 23.22
C ASP A 4 7.96 -9.59 22.68
N MET A 5 8.28 -8.50 21.98
CA MET A 5 7.29 -7.58 21.45
C MET A 5 6.44 -8.38 20.48
N GLN A 6 5.14 -8.42 20.74
CA GLN A 6 4.22 -9.26 20.00
C GLN A 6 4.25 -8.87 18.51
N ALA A 7 4.76 -9.76 17.65
CA ALA A 7 4.95 -9.48 16.22
C ALA A 7 3.62 -9.36 15.44
N TYR A 8 2.61 -10.10 15.88
CA TYR A 8 1.31 -10.26 15.21
C TYR A 8 0.16 -10.33 16.23
N GLY A 9 -1.06 -10.04 15.79
CA GLY A 9 -2.25 -9.94 16.63
C GLY A 9 -2.51 -8.52 17.13
N LEU A 10 -1.78 -7.53 16.60
CA LEU A 10 -1.90 -6.11 16.92
C LEU A 10 -3.07 -5.47 16.15
N TRP A 11 -4.29 -5.97 16.37
CA TRP A 11 -5.49 -5.53 15.63
C TRP A 11 -5.81 -4.04 15.79
N SER A 12 -5.43 -3.44 16.92
CA SER A 12 -5.52 -1.98 17.09
C SER A 12 -4.69 -1.24 16.04
N LEU A 13 -3.47 -1.71 15.73
CA LEU A 13 -2.66 -1.13 14.65
C LEU A 13 -3.29 -1.36 13.28
N VAL A 14 -3.89 -2.53 13.04
CA VAL A 14 -4.63 -2.81 11.80
C VAL A 14 -5.73 -1.77 11.58
N ILE A 15 -6.56 -1.56 12.60
CA ILE A 15 -7.69 -0.63 12.54
C ILE A 15 -7.22 0.81 12.35
N VAL A 16 -6.27 1.26 13.17
CA VAL A 16 -5.79 2.65 13.14
C VAL A 16 -5.11 2.96 11.81
N ASN A 17 -4.19 2.12 11.35
CA ASN A 17 -3.51 2.36 10.08
C ASN A 17 -4.50 2.32 8.90
N SER A 18 -5.38 1.32 8.84
CA SER A 18 -6.41 1.25 7.80
C SER A 18 -7.27 2.50 7.79
N ALA A 19 -7.77 2.94 8.95
CA ALA A 19 -8.60 4.13 9.07
C ALA A 19 -7.87 5.40 8.62
N VAL A 20 -6.62 5.59 9.05
CA VAL A 20 -5.81 6.76 8.66
C VAL A 20 -5.66 6.83 7.14
N PHE A 21 -5.23 5.75 6.50
CA PHE A 21 -5.01 5.74 5.05
C PHE A 21 -6.32 5.82 4.24
N ILE A 22 -7.40 5.18 4.71
CA ILE A 22 -8.72 5.24 4.05
C ILE A 22 -9.31 6.65 4.16
N LEU A 23 -9.29 7.26 5.35
CA LEU A 23 -9.79 8.63 5.55
C LEU A 23 -8.95 9.66 4.81
N PHE A 24 -7.63 9.47 4.79
CA PHE A 24 -6.74 10.27 3.96
C PHE A 24 -7.18 10.18 2.49
N ALA A 25 -7.29 8.98 1.93
CA ALA A 25 -7.72 8.79 0.55
C ALA A 25 -9.11 9.37 0.26
N TYR A 26 -10.05 9.22 1.20
CA TYR A 26 -11.41 9.77 1.10
C TYR A 26 -11.39 11.30 0.94
N SER A 27 -10.50 12.00 1.66
CA SER A 27 -10.40 13.45 1.62
C SER A 27 -10.05 14.02 0.23
N PHE A 28 -9.33 13.25 -0.59
CA PHE A 28 -8.97 13.61 -1.96
C PHE A 28 -9.93 13.03 -3.01
N PHE A 29 -10.30 11.76 -2.87
CA PHE A 29 -11.07 11.04 -3.90
C PHE A 29 -12.55 11.44 -3.95
N LYS A 30 -13.16 11.78 -2.80
CA LYS A 30 -14.55 12.27 -2.66
C LYS A 30 -15.55 11.54 -3.58
N PRO A 31 -15.80 10.23 -3.36
CA PRO A 31 -16.63 9.42 -4.25
C PRO A 31 -18.07 9.96 -4.33
N ALA A 32 -18.56 10.22 -5.55
CA ALA A 32 -19.89 10.79 -5.80
C ALA A 32 -20.83 9.83 -6.54
N THR A 33 -20.28 8.95 -7.38
CA THR A 33 -21.05 7.97 -8.16
C THR A 33 -20.91 6.55 -7.61
N THR A 34 -21.82 5.66 -8.02
CA THR A 34 -21.72 4.22 -7.68
C THR A 34 -20.40 3.60 -8.15
N ARG A 35 -19.84 4.06 -9.28
CA ARG A 35 -18.54 3.58 -9.78
C ARG A 35 -17.39 4.06 -8.88
N ASP A 36 -17.46 5.30 -8.40
CA ASP A 36 -16.47 5.84 -7.48
C ASP A 36 -16.47 5.07 -6.17
N TRP A 37 -17.66 4.82 -5.59
CA TRP A 37 -17.79 4.03 -4.37
C TRP A 37 -17.27 2.60 -4.51
N ARG A 38 -17.51 1.94 -5.65
CA ARG A 38 -16.94 0.62 -5.93
C ARG A 38 -15.41 0.64 -5.98
N SER A 39 -14.84 1.65 -6.64
CA SER A 39 -13.38 1.80 -6.75
C SER A 39 -12.74 2.12 -5.40
N PHE A 40 -13.34 3.04 -4.65
CA PHE A 40 -12.91 3.41 -3.30
C PHE A 40 -13.02 2.23 -2.31
N GLY A 41 -14.09 1.44 -2.40
CA GLY A 41 -14.27 0.23 -1.60
C GLY A 41 -13.21 -0.82 -1.88
N ALA A 42 -12.87 -1.05 -3.16
CA ALA A 42 -11.82 -1.99 -3.54
C ALA A 42 -10.44 -1.55 -3.04
N PHE A 43 -10.13 -0.25 -3.13
CA PHE A 43 -8.92 0.33 -2.52
C PHE A 43 -8.89 0.18 -1.00
N SER A 44 -10.01 0.45 -0.33
CA SER A 44 -10.13 0.29 1.13
C SER A 44 -9.92 -1.17 1.55
N ALA A 45 -10.47 -2.12 0.79
CA ALA A 45 -10.26 -3.55 1.03
C ALA A 45 -8.79 -3.95 0.85
N PHE A 46 -8.07 -3.36 -0.13
CA PHE A 46 -6.64 -3.58 -0.31
C PHE A 46 -5.84 -3.13 0.92
N LEU A 47 -6.13 -1.94 1.45
CA LEU A 47 -5.46 -1.44 2.65
C LEU A 47 -5.75 -2.31 3.88
N VAL A 48 -7.00 -2.70 4.08
CA VAL A 48 -7.38 -3.58 5.19
C VAL A 48 -6.67 -4.93 5.07
N ALA A 49 -6.65 -5.53 3.88
CA ALA A 49 -5.93 -6.78 3.61
C ALA A 49 -4.44 -6.66 3.94
N LEU A 50 -3.80 -5.59 3.45
CA LEU A 50 -2.38 -5.31 3.70
C LEU A 50 -2.09 -5.18 5.20
N PHE A 51 -2.79 -4.28 5.91
CA PHE A 51 -2.52 -4.02 7.31
C PHE A 51 -2.89 -5.20 8.20
N ALA A 52 -3.94 -5.96 7.84
CA ALA A 52 -4.32 -7.18 8.55
C ALA A 52 -3.22 -8.24 8.48
N GLU A 53 -2.56 -8.40 7.32
CA GLU A 53 -1.42 -9.32 7.22
C GLU A 53 -0.13 -8.74 7.83
N MET A 54 0.01 -7.42 7.87
CA MET A 54 1.20 -6.77 8.42
C MET A 54 1.27 -6.78 9.96
N TYR A 55 0.13 -6.56 10.61
CA TYR A 55 0.06 -6.44 12.08
C TYR A 55 -0.88 -7.46 12.74
N GLY A 56 -1.85 -7.98 11.99
CA GLY A 56 -2.87 -8.90 12.47
C GLY A 56 -2.42 -10.36 12.35
N PHE A 57 -2.84 -11.06 11.29
CA PHE A 57 -2.50 -12.45 11.05
C PHE A 57 -1.76 -12.60 9.70
N PRO A 58 -0.53 -13.13 9.67
CA PRO A 58 0.28 -13.19 8.47
C PRO A 58 -0.13 -14.38 7.57
N LEU A 59 -1.29 -14.26 6.94
CA LEU A 59 -1.89 -15.33 6.14
C LEU A 59 -0.96 -15.83 5.03
N THR A 60 -0.28 -14.92 4.33
CA THR A 60 0.68 -15.24 3.27
C THR A 60 1.80 -16.13 3.78
N ILE A 61 2.44 -15.75 4.89
CA ILE A 61 3.50 -16.55 5.50
C ILE A 61 2.93 -17.88 5.97
N TYR A 62 1.78 -17.88 6.64
CA TYR A 62 1.15 -19.10 7.15
C TYR A 62 0.97 -20.14 6.03
N LEU A 63 0.41 -19.72 4.89
CA LEU A 63 0.18 -20.60 3.73
C LEU A 63 1.49 -21.05 3.05
N LEU A 64 2.50 -20.19 3.00
CA LEU A 64 3.77 -20.46 2.32
C LEU A 64 4.84 -21.07 3.25
N SER A 65 4.54 -21.24 4.53
CA SER A 65 5.50 -21.58 5.59
C SER A 65 6.32 -22.83 5.28
N GLY A 66 5.68 -23.92 4.81
CA GLY A 66 6.39 -25.15 4.46
C GLY A 66 7.41 -24.96 3.33
N TRP A 67 7.08 -24.17 2.31
CA TRP A 67 8.00 -23.83 1.22
C TRP A 67 9.13 -22.90 1.69
N LEU A 68 8.77 -21.86 2.44
CA LEU A 68 9.71 -20.85 2.95
C LEU A 68 10.76 -21.49 3.87
N GLN A 69 10.34 -22.33 4.83
CA GLN A 69 11.24 -23.01 5.76
C GLN A 69 12.16 -24.01 5.06
N SER A 70 11.66 -24.70 4.02
CA SER A 70 12.46 -25.65 3.23
C SER A 70 13.52 -24.94 2.38
N ARG A 71 13.19 -23.78 1.79
CA ARG A 71 14.06 -23.07 0.84
C ARG A 71 15.05 -22.12 1.51
N TYR A 72 14.68 -21.59 2.67
CA TYR A 72 15.44 -20.61 3.46
C TYR A 72 15.50 -21.05 4.92
N PRO A 73 16.23 -22.13 5.22
CA PRO A 73 16.39 -22.60 6.59
C PRO A 73 17.10 -21.56 7.45
N GLY A 74 16.68 -21.41 8.71
CA GLY A 74 17.29 -20.50 9.68
C GLY A 74 16.68 -19.11 9.76
N ILE A 75 15.65 -18.80 8.95
CA ILE A 75 14.84 -17.60 9.09
C ILE A 75 13.61 -17.93 9.96
N ASP A 76 13.39 -17.13 11.01
CA ASP A 76 12.13 -17.17 11.75
C ASP A 76 11.04 -16.46 10.94
N TRP A 77 10.34 -17.21 10.11
CA TRP A 77 9.32 -16.68 9.21
C TRP A 77 8.11 -16.08 9.94
N PHE A 78 7.88 -16.41 11.22
CA PHE A 78 6.79 -15.83 12.00
C PHE A 78 7.23 -14.60 12.83
N SER A 79 8.46 -14.13 12.65
CA SER A 79 8.88 -12.80 13.10
C SER A 79 8.28 -11.69 12.23
N HIS A 80 8.13 -10.49 12.79
CA HIS A 80 7.61 -9.34 12.03
C HIS A 80 8.52 -8.96 10.86
N ASP A 81 9.83 -8.96 11.11
CA ASP A 81 10.84 -8.65 10.09
C ASP A 81 10.72 -9.59 8.87
N ALA A 82 10.31 -10.84 9.09
CA ALA A 82 10.13 -11.80 8.02
C ALA A 82 8.95 -11.50 7.08
N GLY A 83 8.03 -10.62 7.48
CA GLY A 83 6.99 -10.10 6.62
C GLY A 83 7.52 -9.17 5.51
N HIS A 84 8.74 -8.65 5.64
CA HIS A 84 9.49 -8.05 4.53
C HIS A 84 10.06 -9.14 3.62
N LEU A 85 9.17 -9.92 3.00
CA LEU A 85 9.50 -11.14 2.26
C LEU A 85 10.62 -10.93 1.24
N LEU A 86 10.58 -9.84 0.46
CA LEU A 86 11.61 -9.56 -0.53
C LEU A 86 12.98 -9.35 0.11
N GLU A 87 13.05 -8.62 1.22
CA GLU A 87 14.31 -8.40 1.94
C GLU A 87 14.90 -9.71 2.43
N MET A 88 14.06 -10.54 3.07
CA MET A 88 14.50 -11.83 3.60
C MET A 88 14.92 -12.82 2.50
N MET A 89 14.14 -12.90 1.42
CA MET A 89 14.40 -13.83 0.31
C MET A 89 15.66 -13.45 -0.48
N PHE A 90 15.98 -12.15 -0.57
CA PHE A 90 17.23 -11.68 -1.19
C PHE A 90 18.40 -11.61 -0.19
N GLY A 91 18.20 -12.09 1.03
CA GLY A 91 19.27 -12.30 2.01
C GLY A 91 19.70 -11.04 2.75
N TRP A 92 18.85 -10.02 2.86
CA TRP A 92 19.09 -8.89 3.74
C TRP A 92 19.12 -9.35 5.21
N ARG A 93 20.18 -8.99 5.95
CA ARG A 93 20.44 -9.52 7.31
C ARG A 93 20.40 -8.47 8.41
N ILE A 94 20.20 -7.21 8.05
CA ILE A 94 20.08 -6.09 8.99
C ILE A 94 18.57 -5.85 9.20
N ASN A 95 18.19 -4.76 9.85
CA ASN A 95 16.82 -4.30 9.88
C ASN A 95 16.28 -4.12 8.44
N PRO A 96 15.19 -4.84 8.06
CA PRO A 96 14.59 -4.76 6.73
C PRO A 96 14.11 -3.37 6.31
N HIS A 97 13.87 -2.47 7.27
CA HIS A 97 13.41 -1.10 7.00
C HIS A 97 14.48 -0.25 6.29
N PHE A 98 15.74 -0.69 6.31
CA PHE A 98 16.85 -0.08 5.58
C PHE A 98 17.25 -0.88 4.33
N GLY A 99 16.52 -1.95 4.02
CA GLY A 99 16.76 -2.75 2.83
C GLY A 99 16.30 -2.03 1.54
N PRO A 100 16.86 -2.43 0.38
CA PRO A 100 16.61 -1.76 -0.89
C PRO A 100 15.14 -1.75 -1.31
N PHE A 101 14.37 -2.80 -1.04
CA PHE A 101 12.95 -2.86 -1.39
C PHE A 101 12.13 -1.95 -0.49
N HIS A 102 12.46 -1.88 0.80
CA HIS A 102 11.79 -0.98 1.73
C HIS A 102 12.09 0.50 1.40
N LEU A 103 13.34 0.82 1.03
CA LEU A 103 13.70 2.16 0.55
C LEU A 103 12.99 2.51 -0.76
N LEU A 104 12.90 1.56 -1.69
CA LEU A 104 12.13 1.74 -2.94
C LEU A 104 10.65 1.99 -2.63
N SER A 105 10.06 1.26 -1.67
CA SER A 105 8.71 1.50 -1.19
C SER A 105 8.54 2.92 -0.67
N PHE A 106 9.45 3.43 0.16
CA PHE A 106 9.38 4.82 0.64
C PHE A 106 9.39 5.84 -0.48
N VAL A 107 10.21 5.64 -1.51
CA VAL A 107 10.23 6.51 -2.70
C VAL A 107 8.89 6.44 -3.45
N LEU A 108 8.33 5.24 -3.64
CA LEU A 108 7.05 5.05 -4.33
C LEU A 108 5.88 5.66 -3.56
N ILE A 109 5.79 5.40 -2.26
CA ILE A 109 4.74 5.93 -1.38
C ILE A 109 4.86 7.45 -1.25
N GLY A 110 6.06 7.95 -0.95
CA GLY A 110 6.32 9.39 -0.82
C GLY A 110 6.07 10.13 -2.13
N GLY A 111 6.56 9.60 -3.25
CA GLY A 111 6.32 10.15 -4.58
C GLY A 111 4.84 10.11 -4.98
N GLY A 112 4.12 9.03 -4.63
CA GLY A 112 2.69 8.90 -4.86
C GLY A 112 1.89 9.94 -4.08
N PHE A 113 2.15 10.11 -2.79
CA PHE A 113 1.52 11.16 -1.97
C PHE A 113 1.85 12.57 -2.45
N TRP A 114 3.11 12.81 -2.82
CA TRP A 114 3.54 14.09 -3.38
C TRP A 114 2.77 14.42 -4.66
N LEU A 115 2.64 13.45 -5.57
CA LEU A 115 1.88 13.62 -6.81
C LEU A 115 0.40 13.91 -6.54
N ILE A 116 -0.22 13.19 -5.59
CA ILE A 116 -1.61 13.45 -5.16
C ILE A 116 -1.75 14.88 -4.62
N ALA A 117 -0.85 15.30 -3.74
CA ALA A 117 -0.89 16.63 -3.11
C ALA A 117 -0.77 17.76 -4.16
N VAL A 118 0.20 17.67 -5.07
CA VAL A 118 0.39 18.67 -6.12
C VAL A 118 -0.79 18.68 -7.09
N ALA A 119 -1.27 17.50 -7.53
CA ALA A 119 -2.44 17.41 -8.41
C ALA A 119 -3.72 17.95 -7.75
N TRP A 120 -3.91 17.73 -6.44
CA TRP A 120 -5.09 18.21 -5.73
C TRP A 120 -5.24 19.72 -5.79
N SER A 121 -4.15 20.49 -5.62
CA SER A 121 -4.20 21.95 -5.68
C SER A 121 -4.75 22.47 -7.01
N VAL A 122 -4.31 21.89 -8.13
CA VAL A 122 -4.76 22.25 -9.48
C VAL A 122 -6.22 21.85 -9.70
N LEU A 123 -6.61 20.65 -9.28
CA LEU A 123 -7.99 20.18 -9.44
C LEU A 123 -8.96 21.02 -8.61
N TYR A 124 -8.58 21.36 -7.38
CA TYR A 124 -9.40 22.17 -6.48
C TYR A 124 -9.65 23.56 -7.06
N ASP A 125 -8.60 24.23 -7.56
CA ASP A 125 -8.73 25.55 -8.20
C ASP A 125 -9.62 25.50 -9.46
N ALA A 126 -9.40 24.50 -10.33
CA ALA A 126 -10.21 24.30 -11.52
C ALA A 126 -11.69 24.05 -11.17
N GLN A 127 -11.98 23.29 -10.11
CA GLN A 127 -13.34 23.06 -9.62
C GLN A 127 -14.00 24.34 -9.11
N GLN A 128 -13.29 25.18 -8.35
CA GLN A 128 -13.81 26.46 -7.87
C GLN A 128 -14.21 27.39 -9.02
N HIS A 129 -13.38 27.43 -10.07
CA HIS A 129 -13.60 28.28 -11.25
C HIS A 129 -14.44 27.63 -12.35
N ARG A 130 -14.96 26.41 -12.14
CA ARG A 130 -15.71 25.61 -13.13
C ARG A 130 -14.97 25.48 -14.47
N SER A 131 -13.66 25.30 -14.41
CA SER A 131 -12.77 25.14 -15.57
C SER A 131 -12.14 23.75 -15.61
N LEU A 132 -11.42 23.45 -16.69
CA LEU A 132 -10.70 22.18 -16.83
C LEU A 132 -9.29 22.30 -16.25
N ALA A 133 -8.91 21.35 -15.39
CA ALA A 133 -7.54 21.20 -14.91
C ALA A 133 -6.64 20.75 -16.07
N THR A 134 -5.73 21.62 -16.51
CA THR A 134 -4.84 21.38 -17.67
C THR A 134 -3.38 21.77 -17.41
N SER A 135 -3.08 22.34 -16.25
CA SER A 135 -1.73 22.77 -15.84
C SER A 135 -1.09 21.79 -14.86
N GLY A 136 0.21 21.96 -14.59
CA GLY A 136 0.95 21.09 -13.67
C GLY A 136 0.88 19.61 -14.08
N PRO A 137 0.65 18.67 -13.16
CA PRO A 137 0.54 17.24 -13.49
C PRO A 137 -0.53 16.91 -14.56
N TYR A 138 -1.60 17.71 -14.65
CA TYR A 138 -2.67 17.52 -15.62
C TYR A 138 -2.26 17.84 -17.07
N SER A 139 -1.13 18.52 -17.27
CA SER A 139 -0.57 18.75 -18.60
C SER A 139 0.08 17.49 -19.21
N HIS A 140 0.42 16.50 -18.38
CA HIS A 140 1.08 15.26 -18.80
C HIS A 140 0.14 14.05 -18.78
N VAL A 141 -0.76 13.96 -17.79
CA VAL A 141 -1.67 12.83 -17.60
C VAL A 141 -3.05 13.34 -17.18
N ARG A 142 -4.13 12.74 -17.70
CA ARG A 142 -5.52 13.15 -17.39
C ARG A 142 -5.93 12.88 -15.94
N HIS A 143 -5.37 11.84 -15.33
CA HIS A 143 -5.71 11.37 -13.98
C HIS A 143 -4.47 11.19 -13.09
N PRO A 144 -3.72 12.27 -12.80
CA PRO A 144 -2.47 12.18 -12.01
C PRO A 144 -2.70 11.66 -10.59
N GLN A 145 -3.87 11.89 -10.00
CA GLN A 145 -4.22 11.32 -8.69
C GLN A 145 -4.34 9.79 -8.73
N TYR A 146 -4.86 9.21 -9.82
CA TYR A 146 -4.93 7.75 -9.97
C TYR A 146 -3.54 7.14 -10.09
N VAL A 147 -2.64 7.82 -10.81
CA VAL A 147 -1.21 7.44 -10.85
C VAL A 147 -0.62 7.47 -9.45
N GLY A 148 -0.89 8.54 -8.68
CA GLY A 148 -0.46 8.63 -7.29
C GLY A 148 -0.97 7.49 -6.40
N PHE A 149 -2.26 7.13 -6.49
CA PHE A 149 -2.81 5.98 -5.76
C PHE A 149 -2.16 4.66 -6.17
N ILE A 150 -1.94 4.44 -7.47
CA ILE A 150 -1.25 3.25 -7.98
C ILE A 150 0.18 3.18 -7.43
N LEU A 151 0.91 4.30 -7.40
CA LEU A 151 2.27 4.36 -6.86
C LEU A 151 2.30 4.04 -5.36
N VAL A 152 1.36 4.55 -4.57
CA VAL A 152 1.24 4.23 -3.14
C VAL A 152 0.96 2.74 -2.93
N MET A 153 -0.03 2.18 -3.64
CA MET A 153 -0.34 0.74 -3.55
C MET A 153 0.84 -0.12 -3.97
N LEU A 154 1.55 0.26 -5.03
CA LEU A 154 2.74 -0.45 -5.50
C LEU A 154 3.86 -0.39 -4.46
N GLY A 155 4.10 0.77 -3.85
CA GLY A 155 5.09 0.90 -2.79
C GLY A 155 4.81 -0.04 -1.62
N PHE A 156 3.56 -0.04 -1.13
CA PHE A 156 3.12 -0.99 -0.11
C PHE A 156 3.36 -2.45 -0.49
N LEU A 157 3.05 -2.81 -1.74
CA LEU A 157 3.24 -4.15 -2.26
C LEU A 157 4.73 -4.54 -2.33
N VAL A 158 5.61 -3.59 -2.65
CA VAL A 158 7.06 -3.82 -2.68
C VAL A 158 7.62 -4.06 -1.27
N GLN A 159 7.21 -3.29 -0.27
CA GLN A 159 7.72 -3.52 1.10
C GLN A 159 7.12 -4.74 1.79
N TRP A 160 5.86 -5.06 1.51
CA TRP A 160 5.09 -6.06 2.23
C TRP A 160 4.14 -6.80 1.26
N PRO A 161 4.68 -7.63 0.35
CA PRO A 161 3.85 -8.34 -0.61
C PRO A 161 3.03 -9.42 0.09
N THR A 162 1.71 -9.43 -0.15
CA THR A 162 0.82 -10.50 0.33
C THR A 162 0.12 -11.16 -0.83
N LEU A 163 -0.26 -12.44 -0.70
CA LEU A 163 -0.98 -13.16 -1.76
C LEU A 163 -2.26 -12.42 -2.16
N LEU A 164 -2.99 -11.89 -1.18
CA LEU A 164 -4.23 -11.18 -1.42
C LEU A 164 -3.98 -9.84 -2.13
N THR A 165 -3.01 -9.06 -1.65
CA THR A 165 -2.67 -7.76 -2.25
C THR A 165 -2.06 -7.92 -3.65
N LEU A 166 -1.24 -8.95 -3.90
CA LEU A 166 -0.71 -9.29 -5.22
C LEU A 166 -1.83 -9.64 -6.22
N ALA A 167 -2.88 -10.32 -5.76
CA ALA A 167 -4.04 -10.65 -6.60
C ALA A 167 -4.93 -9.42 -6.86
N MET A 168 -5.16 -8.59 -5.83
CA MET A 168 -6.02 -7.41 -5.92
C MET A 168 -5.38 -6.27 -6.74
N PHE A 169 -4.07 -6.06 -6.62
CA PHE A 169 -3.35 -4.97 -7.26
C PHE A 169 -3.59 -4.86 -8.78
N PRO A 170 -3.41 -5.90 -9.61
CA PRO A 170 -3.64 -5.80 -11.06
C PRO A 170 -5.10 -5.46 -11.40
N VAL A 171 -6.06 -5.98 -10.64
CA VAL A 171 -7.49 -5.65 -10.82
C VAL A 171 -7.72 -4.16 -10.54
N LEU A 172 -7.17 -3.64 -9.45
CA LEU A 172 -7.25 -2.23 -9.11
C LEU A 172 -6.60 -1.33 -10.16
N VAL A 173 -5.41 -1.68 -10.64
CA VAL A 173 -4.73 -0.95 -11.73
C VAL A 173 -5.62 -0.89 -12.98
N VAL A 174 -6.21 -2.01 -13.38
CA VAL A 174 -7.13 -2.05 -14.53
C VAL A 174 -8.37 -1.18 -14.30
N MET A 175 -8.92 -1.18 -13.08
CA MET A 175 -10.06 -0.33 -12.72
C MET A 175 -9.73 1.17 -12.76
N TYR A 176 -8.50 1.56 -12.41
CA TYR A 176 -8.08 2.97 -12.41
C TYR A 176 -7.66 3.49 -13.79
N VAL A 177 -7.18 2.61 -14.67
CA VAL A 177 -6.72 3.00 -16.03
C VAL A 177 -7.85 3.00 -17.06
N ARG A 178 -8.96 2.31 -16.78
CA ARG A 178 -10.17 2.24 -17.63
C ARG A 178 -11.29 3.16 -17.16
#